data_AF-A0A6P0NL51-F1
#
_entry.id   AF-A0A6P0NL51-F1
#
_cell.length_a   1.000
_cell.length_b   1.000
_cell.length_c   1.000
_cell.angle_alpha   90.00
_cell.angle_beta   90.00
_cell.angle_gamma   90.00
#
_symmetry.space_group_name_H-M   'P 1'
#
loop_
_entity.id
_entity.type
_entity.pdbx_description
1 polymer ?
#
loop_
_entity_poly.entity_id
_entity_poly.type
_entity_poly.pdbx_seq_one_letter_code
_entity_poly.pdbx_strand_id
1 'polypeptide(L)'
;MTHKMTENCISCGTCVPQIHCPTGAITIEDEKYSINPELCNSCEGYYEEPQCVIHCSISSPVPTKAKKGRYKAETRIPTSSNLFPNGKHSPFASSIAIWEACNILTQRESLPWTVNAEGKLIYQRSIKQGQGSISFSIKDVEYSSQIINDDVIKVTDMPAMDIRAACLHLIYAAHAAVIDKPWEQEFVIDDQQIERYLGLEKRKDLSKATKLSLIKNLAQQPCNISTTIDWPQQGRINAFSLPEDQLWHILDIQHHFSEDSTGSKHLVGLTFRVKAGLWTKYFLNREGCKQGKAFYQYGILPQSILTTVMSIWQQHEGTARMLLWLLFKTKMGREQRLTVPTLMRVAYGEQKVIRASSCRDDRKRLIRTFESDLEVLNHYGLKPEFDPVTYPQEIQPMWAKLAALPDDGEEALDFWIDDGSKNTRLTDNGPRGKWNMLLNARILWFKLPEEWDKHLADFEKQKLRYSNKRKRTKKLAAICGEQIMTARKNQQLSQRQLATMLGKSQSWIRDIESGRFQLKGEDQMLLQNVLGLGG
;
A
#
# COMPACT_ATOMS: atom_id res chain seq x y z
N MET A 1 27.00 16.86 -28.53
CA MET A 1 26.09 15.94 -29.29
C MET A 1 24.63 16.32 -29.05
N THR A 2 23.70 15.65 -29.72
CA THR A 2 22.30 16.03 -29.84
C THR A 2 21.38 15.07 -29.08
N HIS A 3 20.29 15.58 -28.51
CA HIS A 3 19.24 14.74 -27.94
C HIS A 3 18.20 14.39 -29.02
N LYS A 4 17.47 13.29 -28.81
CA LYS A 4 16.26 12.92 -29.53
C LYS A 4 15.14 12.68 -28.54
N MET A 5 13.91 12.92 -28.96
CA MET A 5 12.74 12.57 -28.15
C MET A 5 12.45 11.07 -28.25
N THR A 6 12.06 10.43 -27.15
CA THR A 6 11.58 9.03 -27.19
C THR A 6 10.13 8.94 -27.62
N GLU A 7 9.71 7.76 -28.09
CA GLU A 7 8.33 7.44 -28.43
C GLU A 7 7.34 7.57 -27.25
N ASN A 8 7.86 7.58 -26.03
CA ASN A 8 7.05 7.75 -24.81
C ASN A 8 6.68 9.22 -24.54
N CYS A 9 7.09 10.17 -25.39
CA CYS A 9 6.75 11.58 -25.23
C CYS A 9 5.24 11.80 -25.25
N ILE A 10 4.73 12.52 -24.24
CA ILE A 10 3.31 12.88 -24.12
C ILE A 10 3.02 14.33 -24.54
N SER A 11 3.98 15.01 -25.19
CA SER A 11 3.84 16.39 -25.69
C SER A 11 3.25 17.40 -24.67
N CYS A 12 3.63 17.30 -23.39
CA CYS A 12 2.99 18.03 -22.29
C CYS A 12 3.31 19.55 -22.18
N GLY A 13 3.97 20.17 -23.17
CA GLY A 13 4.31 21.60 -23.11
C GLY A 13 5.51 21.97 -22.22
N THR A 14 5.94 21.08 -21.32
CA THR A 14 6.94 21.45 -20.29
C THR A 14 8.34 21.70 -20.83
N CYS A 15 8.72 21.21 -22.00
CA CYS A 15 10.07 21.40 -22.55
C CYS A 15 10.10 22.24 -23.83
N VAL A 16 9.09 23.09 -24.05
CA VAL A 16 8.94 23.88 -25.29
C VAL A 16 10.14 24.82 -25.53
N PRO A 17 10.51 25.08 -26.80
CA PRO A 17 11.70 25.81 -27.23
C PRO A 17 11.94 27.18 -26.60
N GLN A 18 10.91 27.85 -26.07
CA GLN A 18 11.07 29.17 -25.48
C GLN A 18 11.24 29.15 -23.95
N ILE A 19 10.86 28.05 -23.29
CA ILE A 19 10.84 27.99 -21.82
C ILE A 19 12.09 27.29 -21.28
N HIS A 20 12.47 26.14 -21.87
CA HIS A 20 13.52 25.28 -21.30
C HIS A 20 14.57 24.80 -22.30
N CYS A 21 14.55 25.25 -23.58
CA CYS A 21 15.59 24.92 -24.55
C CYS A 21 16.21 26.21 -25.11
N PRO A 22 17.38 26.66 -24.61
CA PRO A 22 17.93 27.96 -24.98
C PRO A 22 18.28 28.09 -26.47
N THR A 23 18.53 26.96 -27.16
CA THR A 23 18.84 26.95 -28.59
C THR A 23 17.62 26.79 -29.49
N GLY A 24 16.41 26.69 -28.93
CA GLY A 24 15.18 26.49 -29.71
C GLY A 24 15.14 25.15 -30.45
N ALA A 25 15.96 24.16 -30.05
CA ALA A 25 16.11 22.90 -30.77
C ALA A 25 14.89 21.97 -30.72
N ILE A 26 13.89 22.25 -29.88
CA ILE A 26 12.70 21.41 -29.74
C ILE A 26 11.61 21.97 -30.64
N THR A 27 11.11 21.19 -31.60
CA THR A 27 10.06 21.57 -32.55
C THR A 27 8.83 20.65 -32.41
N ILE A 28 7.68 21.12 -32.89
CA ILE A 28 6.43 20.35 -32.90
C ILE A 28 6.17 19.89 -34.33
N GLU A 29 6.15 18.58 -34.55
CA GLU A 29 5.87 17.92 -35.83
C GLU A 29 4.80 16.85 -35.58
N ASP A 30 3.69 16.87 -36.33
CA ASP A 30 2.57 15.92 -36.18
C ASP A 30 2.06 15.75 -34.73
N GLU A 31 1.89 16.88 -34.02
CA GLU A 31 1.50 16.93 -32.59
C GLU A 31 2.49 16.25 -31.61
N LYS A 32 3.67 15.84 -32.10
CA LYS A 32 4.75 15.25 -31.32
C LYS A 32 5.94 16.18 -31.24
N TYR A 33 6.61 16.18 -30.10
CA TYR A 33 7.87 16.92 -29.96
C TYR A 33 9.02 16.15 -30.58
N SER A 34 9.73 16.81 -31.49
CA SER A 34 10.99 16.34 -32.06
C SER A 34 12.12 17.28 -31.61
N ILE A 35 13.36 16.77 -31.56
CA ILE A 35 14.52 17.59 -31.23
C ILE A 35 15.36 17.65 -32.50
N ASN A 36 15.50 18.85 -33.07
CA ASN A 36 16.38 19.10 -34.20
C ASN A 36 17.82 18.86 -33.76
N PRO A 37 18.51 17.85 -34.32
CA PRO A 37 19.89 17.58 -33.96
C PRO A 37 20.81 18.77 -34.25
N GLU A 38 20.62 19.48 -35.34
CA GLU A 38 21.55 20.54 -35.77
C GLU A 38 21.57 21.74 -34.82
N LEU A 39 20.46 22.00 -34.12
CA LEU A 39 20.33 23.09 -33.14
C LEU A 39 20.65 22.64 -31.70
N CYS A 40 20.65 21.33 -31.44
CA CYS A 40 20.79 20.81 -30.09
C CYS A 40 22.27 20.77 -29.66
N ASN A 41 22.65 21.64 -28.73
CA ASN A 41 23.98 21.68 -28.14
C ASN A 41 24.02 21.14 -26.69
N SER A 42 23.01 20.37 -26.27
CA SER A 42 22.90 19.88 -24.88
C SER A 42 22.91 20.97 -23.80
N CYS A 43 22.45 22.19 -24.13
CA CYS A 43 22.48 23.38 -23.27
C CYS A 43 23.88 23.88 -22.89
N GLU A 44 24.93 23.43 -23.59
CA GLU A 44 26.30 23.91 -23.39
C GLU A 44 26.38 25.43 -23.57
N GLY A 45 27.07 26.11 -22.66
CA GLY A 45 27.19 27.57 -22.63
C GLY A 45 25.99 28.32 -22.03
N TYR A 46 24.90 27.62 -21.68
CA TYR A 46 23.71 28.23 -21.07
C TYR A 46 23.45 27.71 -19.65
N TYR A 47 23.51 26.38 -19.46
CA TYR A 47 23.23 25.73 -18.18
C TYR A 47 24.22 24.61 -17.89
N GLU A 48 24.42 24.29 -16.61
CA GLU A 48 25.26 23.16 -16.21
C GLU A 48 24.63 21.81 -16.58
N GLU A 49 23.31 21.72 -16.69
CA GLU A 49 22.61 20.47 -17.00
C GLU A 49 21.56 20.68 -18.11
N PRO A 50 21.31 19.67 -18.97
CA PRO A 50 20.29 19.77 -20.01
C PRO A 50 18.88 19.97 -19.42
N GLN A 51 18.35 21.18 -19.54
CA GLN A 51 17.09 21.58 -18.92
C GLN A 51 15.88 20.75 -19.40
N CYS A 52 15.86 20.36 -20.68
CA CYS A 52 14.81 19.50 -21.22
C CYS A 52 14.76 18.11 -20.55
N VAL A 53 15.89 17.58 -20.05
CA VAL A 53 15.96 16.29 -19.33
C VAL A 53 15.49 16.43 -17.88
N ILE A 54 15.84 17.55 -17.24
CA ILE A 54 15.49 17.88 -15.85
C ILE A 54 13.98 18.08 -15.73
N HIS A 55 13.42 18.98 -16.55
CA HIS A 55 12.01 19.39 -16.48
C HIS A 55 11.04 18.38 -17.11
N CYS A 56 11.52 17.44 -17.92
CA CYS A 56 10.66 16.37 -18.46
C CYS A 56 10.33 15.35 -17.36
N SER A 57 9.06 15.26 -16.97
CA SER A 57 8.55 14.31 -15.95
C SER A 57 8.88 12.85 -16.28
N ILE A 58 8.94 12.51 -17.56
CA ILE A 58 9.26 11.17 -18.04
C ILE A 58 10.68 11.04 -18.58
N SER A 59 11.53 12.07 -18.49
CA SER A 59 12.90 12.06 -19.04
C SER A 59 12.99 11.50 -20.48
N SER A 60 12.05 11.90 -21.34
CA SER A 60 11.96 11.46 -22.73
C SER A 60 13.13 11.95 -23.63
N PRO A 61 13.70 13.16 -23.44
CA PRO A 61 14.90 13.55 -24.18
C PRO A 61 16.07 12.62 -23.84
N VAL A 62 16.51 11.83 -24.81
CA VAL A 62 17.64 10.90 -24.68
C VAL A 62 18.72 11.23 -25.70
N PRO A 63 20.00 11.01 -25.40
CA PRO A 63 21.09 11.20 -26.38
C PRO A 63 20.88 10.37 -27.65
N THR A 64 21.16 10.94 -28.82
CA THR A 64 20.98 10.26 -30.13
C THR A 64 21.82 8.99 -30.29
N LYS A 65 22.96 8.91 -29.58
CA LYS A 65 23.76 7.69 -29.43
C LYS A 65 23.83 7.30 -27.95
N ALA A 66 23.18 6.20 -27.58
CA ALA A 66 23.32 5.63 -26.25
C ALA A 66 24.76 5.14 -26.06
N LYS A 67 25.46 5.63 -25.04
CA LYS A 67 26.81 5.18 -24.69
C LYS A 67 26.77 3.71 -24.25
N LYS A 68 27.38 2.82 -25.03
CA LYS A 68 27.61 1.41 -24.63
C LYS A 68 28.87 1.37 -23.75
N GLY A 69 28.74 1.03 -22.47
CA GLY A 69 29.88 0.88 -21.56
C GLY A 69 29.53 1.08 -20.08
N ARG A 70 30.51 0.87 -19.19
CA ARG A 70 30.37 1.17 -17.76
C ARG A 70 30.43 2.68 -17.54
N TYR A 71 29.45 3.21 -16.81
CA TYR A 71 29.45 4.61 -16.37
C TYR A 71 30.46 4.76 -15.23
N LYS A 72 31.29 5.81 -15.26
CA LYS A 72 32.07 6.19 -14.09
C LYS A 72 31.07 6.69 -13.04
N ALA A 73 31.10 6.09 -11.85
CA ALA A 73 30.22 6.48 -10.76
C ALA A 73 30.71 7.81 -10.19
N GLU A 74 29.94 8.87 -10.35
CA GLU A 74 30.08 10.07 -9.54
C GLU A 74 29.63 9.79 -8.11
N THR A 75 30.10 10.62 -7.17
CA THR A 75 29.76 10.52 -5.75
C THR A 75 28.27 10.80 -5.55
N ARG A 76 27.49 9.76 -5.28
CA ARG A 76 26.06 9.88 -4.99
C ARG A 76 25.82 10.30 -3.54
N ILE A 77 24.73 11.02 -3.30
CA ILE A 77 24.24 11.29 -1.94
C ILE A 77 23.98 9.94 -1.26
N PRO A 78 24.37 9.76 0.02
CA PRO A 78 24.06 8.56 0.78
C PRO A 78 22.56 8.28 0.80
N THR A 79 22.17 7.08 0.42
CA THR A 79 20.77 6.64 0.44
C THR A 79 20.35 6.18 1.83
N SER A 80 19.03 6.15 2.06
CA SER A 80 18.47 5.53 3.27
C SER A 80 18.79 4.03 3.29
N SER A 81 18.75 3.44 4.48
CA SER A 81 18.97 2.01 4.67
C SER A 81 18.12 1.15 3.73
N ASN A 82 18.70 0.06 3.23
CA ASN A 82 17.98 -0.92 2.42
C ASN A 82 16.76 -1.46 3.17
N LEU A 83 15.58 -1.39 2.55
CA LEU A 83 14.31 -1.90 3.11
C LEU A 83 14.29 -3.42 3.24
N PHE A 84 14.97 -4.11 2.32
CA PHE A 84 15.00 -5.56 2.23
C PHE A 84 16.44 -6.06 2.37
N PRO A 85 17.08 -5.88 3.55
CA PRO A 85 18.47 -6.30 3.76
C PRO A 85 18.67 -7.80 3.57
N ASN A 86 17.63 -8.60 3.88
CA ASN A 86 17.60 -10.05 3.67
C ASN A 86 16.90 -10.45 2.35
N GLY A 87 16.48 -9.48 1.53
CA GLY A 87 15.74 -9.71 0.27
C GLY A 87 14.30 -10.23 0.43
N LYS A 88 13.73 -10.16 1.65
CA LYS A 88 12.48 -10.86 1.97
C LYS A 88 11.30 -9.92 2.26
N HIS A 89 11.42 -9.06 3.27
CA HIS A 89 10.29 -8.24 3.72
C HIS A 89 10.71 -6.98 4.49
N SER A 90 9.81 -6.00 4.56
CA SER A 90 9.96 -4.76 5.34
C SER A 90 8.65 -4.44 6.07
N PRO A 91 8.67 -3.80 7.25
CA PRO A 91 7.46 -3.13 7.75
C PRO A 91 7.03 -2.03 6.77
N PHE A 92 5.73 -1.82 6.64
CA PHE A 92 5.17 -0.71 5.87
C PHE A 92 3.92 -0.13 6.54
N ALA A 93 3.71 1.17 6.32
CA ALA A 93 2.52 1.87 6.76
C ALA A 93 1.29 1.32 6.02
N SER A 94 0.21 1.05 6.74
CA SER A 94 -0.98 0.42 6.16
C SER A 94 -2.26 1.00 6.70
N SER A 95 -2.22 2.28 6.99
CA SER A 95 -3.41 3.04 7.28
C SER A 95 -4.35 3.05 6.09
N ILE A 96 -5.58 3.46 6.35
CA ILE A 96 -6.58 3.69 5.31
C ILE A 96 -6.07 4.69 4.24
N ALA A 97 -5.25 5.67 4.62
CA ALA A 97 -4.62 6.60 3.69
C ALA A 97 -3.75 5.88 2.65
N ILE A 98 -2.91 4.93 3.09
CA ILE A 98 -2.07 4.14 2.18
C ILE A 98 -2.91 3.16 1.35
N TRP A 99 -3.89 2.50 1.97
CA TRP A 99 -4.73 1.52 1.29
C TRP A 99 -5.55 2.16 0.17
N GLU A 100 -6.26 3.26 0.47
CA GLU A 100 -7.11 3.90 -0.52
C GLU A 100 -6.31 4.58 -1.63
N ALA A 101 -5.14 5.15 -1.32
CA ALA A 101 -4.21 5.63 -2.34
C ALA A 101 -3.69 4.50 -3.25
N CYS A 102 -3.48 3.29 -2.72
CA CYS A 102 -3.17 2.13 -3.53
C CYS A 102 -4.34 1.74 -4.45
N ASN A 103 -5.59 1.87 -3.99
CA ASN A 103 -6.76 1.69 -4.87
C ASN A 103 -6.81 2.76 -5.96
N ILE A 104 -6.52 4.02 -5.66
CA ILE A 104 -6.47 5.11 -6.66
C ILE A 104 -5.43 4.80 -7.73
N LEU A 105 -4.21 4.41 -7.35
CA LEU A 105 -3.13 4.10 -8.29
C LEU A 105 -3.42 2.88 -9.17
N THR A 106 -4.32 1.98 -8.75
CA THR A 106 -4.55 0.70 -9.44
C THR A 106 -5.91 0.60 -10.12
N GLN A 107 -6.94 1.28 -9.60
CA GLN A 107 -8.35 1.17 -10.00
C GLN A 107 -8.98 2.52 -10.35
N ARG A 108 -8.20 3.58 -10.57
CA ARG A 108 -8.63 4.97 -10.77
C ARG A 108 -10.00 5.13 -11.45
N GLU A 109 -10.16 4.63 -12.67
CA GLU A 109 -11.39 4.78 -13.47
C GLU A 109 -12.63 4.07 -12.90
N SER A 110 -12.41 3.04 -12.08
CA SER A 110 -13.48 2.24 -11.48
C SER A 110 -13.95 2.74 -10.12
N LEU A 111 -13.28 3.77 -9.56
CA LEU A 111 -13.66 4.36 -8.29
C LEU A 111 -14.81 5.36 -8.45
N PRO A 112 -15.70 5.49 -7.44
CA PRO A 112 -16.80 6.44 -7.46
C PRO A 112 -16.30 7.86 -7.16
N TRP A 113 -15.82 8.56 -8.19
CA TRP A 113 -15.43 9.95 -8.09
C TRP A 113 -16.65 10.88 -8.09
N THR A 114 -16.59 11.94 -7.29
CA THR A 114 -17.59 13.00 -7.23
C THR A 114 -16.91 14.37 -7.38
N VAL A 115 -17.66 15.41 -7.74
CA VAL A 115 -17.14 16.78 -7.78
C VAL A 115 -17.61 17.51 -6.52
N ASN A 116 -16.69 18.19 -5.84
CA ASN A 116 -17.00 18.98 -4.66
C ASN A 116 -17.52 20.38 -5.03
N ALA A 117 -17.89 21.18 -4.03
CA ALA A 117 -18.42 22.53 -4.23
C ALA A 117 -17.44 23.47 -4.97
N GLU A 118 -16.14 23.22 -4.84
CA GLU A 118 -15.07 23.98 -5.52
C GLU A 118 -14.81 23.50 -6.96
N GLY A 119 -15.60 22.57 -7.50
CA GLY A 119 -15.40 22.05 -8.84
C GLY A 119 -14.19 21.13 -8.97
N LYS A 120 -13.76 20.50 -7.88
CA LYS A 120 -12.62 19.57 -7.84
C LYS A 120 -13.12 18.13 -7.75
N LEU A 121 -12.49 17.26 -8.55
CA LEU A 121 -12.79 15.84 -8.53
C LEU A 121 -12.18 15.17 -7.30
N ILE A 122 -13.03 14.55 -6.49
CA ILE A 122 -12.67 13.90 -5.23
C ILE A 122 -13.16 12.45 -5.18
N TYR A 123 -12.38 11.60 -4.54
CA TYR A 123 -12.79 10.26 -4.14
C TYR A 123 -12.90 10.23 -2.61
N GLN A 124 -14.10 9.98 -2.08
CA GLN A 124 -14.36 10.05 -0.65
C GLN A 124 -14.75 8.69 -0.06
N ARG A 125 -14.26 8.43 1.16
CA ARG A 125 -14.61 7.27 1.97
C ARG A 125 -15.12 7.70 3.32
N SER A 126 -16.32 7.25 3.67
CA SER A 126 -16.94 7.52 4.97
C SER A 126 -16.36 6.64 6.06
N ILE A 127 -16.18 7.21 7.25
CA ILE A 127 -15.68 6.55 8.46
C ILE A 127 -16.85 6.41 9.45
N LYS A 128 -16.98 5.26 10.11
CA LYS A 128 -18.01 4.98 11.15
C LYS A 128 -19.43 5.44 10.75
N GLN A 129 -19.98 4.87 9.67
CA GLN A 129 -21.34 5.20 9.19
C GLN A 129 -21.56 6.71 8.92
N GLY A 130 -20.51 7.43 8.53
CA GLY A 130 -20.61 8.84 8.13
C GLY A 130 -20.25 9.86 9.20
N GLN A 131 -19.74 9.44 10.36
CA GLN A 131 -19.26 10.35 11.42
C GLN A 131 -17.98 11.12 11.07
N GLY A 132 -17.34 10.78 9.95
CA GLY A 132 -16.23 11.53 9.35
C GLY A 132 -15.88 10.93 8.01
N SER A 133 -14.82 11.43 7.38
CA SER A 133 -14.43 11.03 6.03
C SER A 133 -12.93 11.13 5.78
N ILE A 134 -12.46 10.38 4.79
CA ILE A 134 -11.18 10.61 4.15
C ILE A 134 -11.45 10.84 2.66
N SER A 135 -11.01 11.99 2.17
CA SER A 135 -11.17 12.39 0.78
C SER A 135 -9.81 12.46 0.10
N PHE A 136 -9.77 12.10 -1.17
CA PHE A 136 -8.58 12.14 -2.00
C PHE A 136 -8.85 12.93 -3.26
N SER A 137 -7.83 13.61 -3.76
CA SER A 137 -7.86 14.27 -5.06
C SER A 137 -6.54 14.07 -5.78
N ILE A 138 -6.54 14.29 -7.09
CA ILE A 138 -5.34 14.15 -7.92
C ILE A 138 -5.00 15.54 -8.47
N LYS A 139 -3.74 15.94 -8.30
CA LYS A 139 -3.20 17.22 -8.79
C LYS A 139 -3.20 17.25 -10.33
N ASP A 140 -3.41 18.44 -10.90
CA ASP A 140 -3.24 18.74 -12.33
C ASP A 140 -4.08 17.84 -13.26
N VAL A 141 -5.32 17.56 -12.87
CA VAL A 141 -6.29 16.87 -13.73
C VAL A 141 -7.24 17.91 -14.30
N GLU A 142 -7.01 18.29 -15.56
CA GLU A 142 -8.08 18.85 -16.39
C GLU A 142 -9.01 17.69 -16.74
N TYR A 143 -10.32 17.86 -16.53
CA TYR A 143 -11.29 16.81 -16.82
C TYR A 143 -12.51 17.38 -17.53
N SER A 144 -13.07 16.60 -18.45
CA SER A 144 -14.37 16.86 -19.03
C SER A 144 -15.40 16.08 -18.20
N SER A 145 -16.32 16.79 -17.54
CA SER A 145 -17.41 16.18 -16.78
C SER A 145 -18.70 16.21 -17.58
N GLN A 146 -19.33 15.06 -17.75
CA GLN A 146 -20.73 14.98 -18.17
C GLN A 146 -21.60 14.58 -16.98
N ILE A 147 -22.56 15.43 -16.63
CA ILE A 147 -23.59 15.12 -15.64
C ILE A 147 -24.53 14.11 -16.29
N ILE A 148 -24.52 12.85 -15.81
CA ILE A 148 -25.44 11.83 -16.31
C ILE A 148 -26.76 11.88 -15.53
N ASN A 149 -26.70 12.17 -14.23
CA ASN A 149 -27.80 12.42 -13.28
C ASN A 149 -27.25 13.25 -12.09
N ASP A 150 -28.12 13.81 -11.23
CA ASP A 150 -27.75 14.71 -10.11
C ASP A 150 -26.61 14.19 -9.19
N ASP A 151 -26.41 12.87 -9.09
CA ASP A 151 -25.41 12.24 -8.21
C ASP A 151 -24.20 11.59 -8.91
N VAL A 152 -24.19 11.49 -10.26
CA VAL A 152 -23.15 10.72 -10.98
C VAL A 152 -22.54 11.53 -12.11
N ILE A 153 -21.29 11.93 -11.90
CA ILE A 153 -20.46 12.59 -12.92
C ILE A 153 -19.60 11.52 -13.59
N LYS A 154 -19.78 11.34 -14.89
CA LYS A 154 -18.85 10.55 -15.68
C LYS A 154 -17.69 11.45 -16.07
N VAL A 155 -16.53 11.15 -15.50
CA VAL A 155 -15.28 11.84 -15.82
C VAL A 155 -14.69 11.19 -17.06
N THR A 156 -14.64 11.94 -18.14
CA THR A 156 -13.87 11.58 -19.34
C THR A 156 -12.50 12.26 -19.25
N ASP A 157 -11.47 11.59 -19.78
CA ASP A 157 -10.10 12.12 -19.94
C ASP A 157 -9.21 12.24 -18.69
N MET A 158 -9.42 11.41 -17.66
CA MET A 158 -8.45 11.34 -16.55
C MET A 158 -7.09 10.79 -17.03
N PRO A 159 -5.95 11.39 -16.61
CA PRO A 159 -4.63 10.90 -17.00
C PRO A 159 -4.43 9.45 -16.57
N ALA A 160 -3.90 8.63 -17.48
CA ALA A 160 -3.62 7.23 -17.18
C ALA A 160 -2.61 7.13 -16.02
N MET A 161 -2.95 6.35 -14.98
CA MET A 161 -2.00 5.98 -13.94
C MET A 161 -1.44 4.60 -14.23
N ASP A 162 -0.15 4.44 -13.95
CA ASP A 162 0.52 3.17 -14.10
C ASP A 162 0.32 2.35 -12.82
N ILE A 163 -0.26 1.16 -12.93
CA ILE A 163 -0.47 0.25 -11.80
C ILE A 163 0.82 0.02 -11.01
N ARG A 164 1.98 0.05 -11.68
CA ARG A 164 3.30 -0.11 -11.04
C ARG A 164 3.65 1.04 -10.09
N ALA A 165 3.04 2.22 -10.23
CA ALA A 165 3.22 3.31 -9.29
C ALA A 165 2.73 2.95 -7.88
N ALA A 166 1.78 2.00 -7.76
CA ALA A 166 1.40 1.42 -6.48
C ALA A 166 2.58 0.73 -5.76
N CYS A 167 3.54 0.17 -6.51
CA CYS A 167 4.75 -0.40 -5.92
C CYS A 167 5.65 0.69 -5.31
N LEU A 168 5.82 1.83 -5.99
CA LEU A 168 6.56 2.97 -5.43
C LEU A 168 5.87 3.54 -4.19
N HIS A 169 4.55 3.66 -4.23
CA HIS A 169 3.74 4.05 -3.07
C HIS A 169 3.95 3.12 -1.87
N LEU A 170 4.01 1.80 -2.09
CA LEU A 170 4.31 0.83 -1.04
C LEU A 170 5.76 0.92 -0.53
N ILE A 171 6.73 1.20 -1.41
CA ILE A 171 8.13 1.45 -1.04
C ILE A 171 8.23 2.71 -0.15
N TYR A 172 7.52 3.79 -0.50
CA TYR A 172 7.46 4.99 0.34
C TYR A 172 6.81 4.71 1.70
N ALA A 173 5.71 3.95 1.70
CA ALA A 173 5.06 3.49 2.92
C ALA A 173 6.00 2.64 3.81
N ALA A 174 6.90 1.87 3.20
CA ALA A 174 7.91 1.08 3.91
C ALA A 174 9.00 1.98 4.51
N HIS A 175 9.55 2.93 3.76
CA HIS A 175 10.50 3.90 4.29
C HIS A 175 9.91 4.73 5.45
N ALA A 176 8.70 5.26 5.27
CA ALA A 176 8.02 6.04 6.31
C ALA A 176 7.77 5.25 7.60
N ALA A 177 7.58 3.93 7.52
CA ALA A 177 7.32 3.09 8.69
C ALA A 177 8.56 2.82 9.55
N VAL A 178 9.75 2.96 8.98
CA VAL A 178 11.04 2.77 9.67
C VAL A 178 11.49 4.04 10.38
N ILE A 179 11.09 5.21 9.89
CA ILE A 179 11.38 6.54 10.45
C ILE A 179 10.50 6.83 11.68
N ASP A 180 11.03 7.56 12.66
CA ASP A 180 10.31 7.85 13.90
C ASP A 180 9.27 8.97 13.75
N LYS A 181 9.62 10.06 13.05
CA LYS A 181 8.73 11.18 12.75
C LYS A 181 8.66 11.46 11.24
N PRO A 182 8.00 10.59 10.46
CA PRO A 182 7.93 10.70 8.99
C PRO A 182 7.24 11.96 8.45
N TRP A 183 6.49 12.70 9.28
CA TRP A 183 5.92 14.01 8.92
C TRP A 183 6.93 15.17 9.03
N GLU A 184 8.04 14.97 9.74
CA GLU A 184 9.13 15.94 9.93
C GLU A 184 10.39 15.53 9.14
N GLN A 185 10.66 14.24 9.03
CA GLN A 185 11.89 13.68 8.48
C GLN A 185 11.71 13.20 7.04
N GLU A 186 12.74 13.39 6.22
CA GLU A 186 12.81 12.88 4.84
C GLU A 186 13.53 11.53 4.76
N PHE A 187 13.35 10.83 3.64
CA PHE A 187 14.18 9.71 3.24
C PHE A 187 14.70 9.91 1.82
N VAL A 188 15.89 9.37 1.58
CA VAL A 188 16.57 9.39 0.29
C VAL A 188 16.52 7.99 -0.32
N ILE A 189 16.09 7.89 -1.59
CA ILE A 189 16.08 6.64 -2.37
C ILE A 189 16.63 6.90 -3.77
N ASP A 190 17.44 5.99 -4.31
CA ASP A 190 18.03 6.13 -5.64
C ASP A 190 17.48 5.12 -6.67
N ASP A 191 17.84 5.34 -7.94
CA ASP A 191 17.49 4.46 -9.05
C ASP A 191 17.91 3.01 -8.82
N GLN A 192 19.08 2.78 -8.20
CA GLN A 192 19.58 1.43 -7.96
C GLN A 192 18.79 0.68 -6.88
N GLN A 193 18.34 1.36 -5.83
CA GLN A 193 17.42 0.78 -4.85
C GLN A 193 16.08 0.45 -5.49
N ILE A 194 15.51 1.39 -6.25
CA ILE A 194 14.22 1.19 -6.93
C ILE A 194 14.32 0.02 -7.92
N GLU A 195 15.40 -0.06 -8.71
CA GLU A 195 15.61 -1.18 -9.63
C GLU A 195 15.56 -2.51 -8.88
N ARG A 196 16.36 -2.65 -7.82
CA ARG A 196 16.43 -3.86 -6.98
C ARG A 196 15.09 -4.23 -6.35
N TYR A 197 14.36 -3.25 -5.83
CA TYR A 197 13.08 -3.50 -5.17
C TYR A 197 12.00 -3.97 -6.16
N LEU A 198 12.03 -3.42 -7.37
CA LEU A 198 11.07 -3.74 -8.43
C LEU A 198 11.51 -4.90 -9.34
N GLY A 199 12.75 -5.37 -9.23
CA GLY A 199 13.32 -6.41 -10.09
C GLY A 199 13.66 -5.91 -11.50
N LEU A 200 13.83 -4.60 -11.69
CA LEU A 200 14.15 -4.00 -12.98
C LEU A 200 15.58 -4.30 -13.42
N GLU A 201 16.47 -4.69 -12.51
CA GLU A 201 17.83 -5.13 -12.85
C GLU A 201 17.82 -6.37 -13.76
N LYS A 202 16.78 -7.21 -13.66
CA LYS A 202 16.61 -8.42 -14.47
C LYS A 202 16.13 -8.14 -15.89
N ARG A 203 15.53 -6.97 -16.14
CA ARG A 203 15.06 -6.53 -17.46
C ARG A 203 16.24 -6.05 -18.32
N LYS A 204 16.80 -6.96 -19.13
CA LYS A 204 17.92 -6.68 -20.06
C LYS A 204 17.47 -6.10 -21.41
N ASP A 205 16.17 -6.17 -21.69
CA ASP A 205 15.50 -5.60 -22.85
C ASP A 205 15.41 -4.07 -22.80
N LEU A 206 15.43 -3.48 -21.60
CA LEU A 206 15.32 -2.04 -21.40
C LEU A 206 16.70 -1.36 -21.34
N SER A 207 16.86 -0.28 -22.09
CA SER A 207 18.03 0.59 -21.97
C SER A 207 18.06 1.31 -20.61
N LYS A 208 19.25 1.73 -20.15
CA LYS A 208 19.36 2.49 -18.90
C LYS A 208 18.53 3.77 -18.90
N ALA A 209 18.53 4.53 -20.01
CA ALA A 209 17.73 5.72 -20.15
C ALA A 209 16.22 5.41 -20.02
N THR A 210 15.77 4.32 -20.63
CA THR A 210 14.37 3.84 -20.52
C THR A 210 14.02 3.44 -19.09
N LYS A 211 14.93 2.80 -18.35
CA LYS A 211 14.72 2.47 -16.93
C LYS A 211 14.62 3.73 -16.06
N LEU A 212 15.52 4.69 -16.24
CA LEU A 212 15.50 5.95 -15.49
C LEU A 212 14.24 6.76 -15.78
N SER A 213 13.83 6.83 -17.05
CA SER A 213 12.55 7.43 -17.49
C SER A 213 11.35 6.79 -16.80
N LEU A 214 11.28 5.45 -16.81
CA LEU A 214 10.24 4.69 -16.13
C LEU A 214 10.24 4.97 -14.62
N ILE A 215 11.41 4.90 -13.98
CA ILE A 215 11.55 5.13 -12.53
C ILE A 215 11.08 6.54 -12.16
N LYS A 216 11.50 7.57 -12.91
CA LYS A 216 11.08 8.96 -12.67
C LYS A 216 9.56 9.09 -12.73
N ASN A 217 8.94 8.54 -13.77
CA ASN A 217 7.49 8.57 -13.93
C ASN A 217 6.76 7.85 -12.77
N LEU A 218 7.16 6.62 -12.44
CA LEU A 218 6.53 5.85 -11.36
C LEU A 218 6.72 6.51 -9.99
N ALA A 219 7.88 7.12 -9.74
CA ALA A 219 8.19 7.78 -8.46
C ALA A 219 7.34 9.02 -8.21
N GLN A 220 6.95 9.74 -9.27
CA GLN A 220 6.18 10.98 -9.18
C GLN A 220 4.68 10.73 -8.98
N GLN A 221 4.11 9.69 -9.58
CA GLN A 221 2.65 9.44 -9.56
C GLN A 221 2.01 9.40 -8.15
N PRO A 222 2.59 8.73 -7.12
CA PRO A 222 2.01 8.74 -5.78
C PRO A 222 1.98 10.13 -5.12
N CYS A 223 2.85 11.04 -5.56
CA CYS A 223 2.98 12.40 -5.02
C CYS A 223 1.93 13.36 -5.60
N ASN A 224 1.25 12.94 -6.67
CA ASN A 224 0.14 13.70 -7.24
C ASN A 224 -1.18 13.48 -6.49
N ILE A 225 -1.21 12.60 -5.48
CA ILE A 225 -2.40 12.32 -4.69
C ILE A 225 -2.38 13.17 -3.42
N SER A 226 -3.38 14.03 -3.28
CA SER A 226 -3.65 14.79 -2.06
C SER A 226 -4.74 14.12 -1.24
N THR A 227 -4.71 14.31 0.07
CA THR A 227 -5.73 13.82 0.99
C THR A 227 -6.19 14.89 1.97
N THR A 228 -7.47 14.89 2.28
CA THR A 228 -8.10 15.65 3.35
C THR A 228 -8.77 14.65 4.28
N ILE A 229 -8.56 14.78 5.60
CA ILE A 229 -9.03 13.78 6.57
C ILE A 229 -9.85 14.49 7.63
N ASP A 230 -11.08 14.02 7.83
CA ASP A 230 -11.88 14.32 9.00
C ASP A 230 -12.12 13.03 9.80
N TRP A 231 -11.37 12.86 10.89
CA TRP A 231 -11.33 11.63 11.64
C TRP A 231 -12.13 11.75 12.94
N PRO A 232 -13.22 10.97 13.11
CA PRO A 232 -14.00 11.01 14.33
C PRO A 232 -13.26 10.35 15.48
N GLN A 233 -13.68 10.62 16.72
CA GLN A 233 -13.11 9.97 17.90
C GLN A 233 -13.22 8.44 17.80
N GLN A 234 -12.11 7.73 18.03
CA GLN A 234 -12.08 6.26 18.00
C GLN A 234 -11.34 5.71 19.23
N GLY A 235 -12.10 5.08 20.12
CA GLY A 235 -11.54 4.55 21.37
C GLY A 235 -10.93 5.67 22.21
N ARG A 236 -9.61 5.61 22.43
CA ARG A 236 -8.86 6.62 23.20
C ARG A 236 -8.32 7.77 22.36
N ILE A 237 -8.37 7.65 21.04
CA ILE A 237 -7.83 8.65 20.12
C ILE A 237 -8.91 9.69 19.87
N ASN A 238 -8.62 10.94 20.21
CA ASN A 238 -9.51 12.08 20.00
C ASN A 238 -9.81 12.29 18.51
N ALA A 239 -10.92 12.96 18.22
CA ALA A 239 -11.20 13.42 16.87
C ALA A 239 -10.09 14.39 16.40
N PHE A 240 -9.77 14.34 15.12
CA PHE A 240 -8.82 15.26 14.50
C PHE A 240 -9.20 15.48 13.03
N SER A 241 -8.87 16.65 12.52
CA SER A 241 -9.03 16.98 11.11
C SER A 241 -7.69 17.45 10.56
N LEU A 242 -7.38 17.04 9.34
CA LEU A 242 -6.20 17.44 8.59
C LEU A 242 -6.66 18.21 7.34
N PRO A 243 -6.10 19.39 7.08
CA PRO A 243 -6.35 20.11 5.83
C PRO A 243 -5.81 19.29 4.65
N GLU A 244 -6.14 19.74 3.44
CA GLU A 244 -5.59 19.12 2.24
C GLU A 244 -4.06 19.18 2.25
N ASP A 245 -3.43 18.02 2.09
CA ASP A 245 -1.98 17.86 1.97
C ASP A 245 -1.64 16.72 1.00
N GLN A 246 -0.46 16.77 0.37
CA GLN A 246 0.01 15.67 -0.47
C GLN A 246 0.31 14.44 0.40
N LEU A 247 -0.03 13.25 -0.09
CA LEU A 247 0.33 12.00 0.60
C LEU A 247 1.84 11.83 0.72
N TRP A 248 2.56 12.20 -0.34
CA TRP A 248 4.01 12.14 -0.47
C TRP A 248 4.51 13.42 -1.13
N HIS A 249 5.55 14.00 -0.56
CA HIS A 249 6.22 15.19 -1.06
C HIS A 249 7.55 14.78 -1.65
N ILE A 250 7.75 14.94 -2.95
CA ILE A 250 9.09 14.92 -3.53
C ILE A 250 9.70 16.29 -3.27
N LEU A 251 10.69 16.34 -2.39
CA LEU A 251 11.41 17.56 -2.03
C LEU A 251 12.46 17.91 -3.08
N ASP A 252 13.04 16.89 -3.71
CA ASP A 252 14.10 17.06 -4.70
C ASP A 252 14.26 15.80 -5.57
N ILE A 253 14.67 16.00 -6.82
CA ILE A 253 15.10 14.96 -7.76
C ILE A 253 16.48 15.36 -8.26
N GLN A 254 17.51 14.70 -7.75
CA GLN A 254 18.86 14.89 -8.22
C GLN A 254 19.10 14.02 -9.47
N HIS A 255 19.50 14.68 -10.56
CA HIS A 255 19.89 14.05 -11.80
C HIS A 255 21.39 13.82 -11.80
N HIS A 256 21.82 12.57 -11.96
CA HIS A 256 23.26 12.25 -12.03
C HIS A 256 23.65 12.14 -13.49
N PHE A 257 24.57 12.99 -13.94
CA PHE A 257 25.06 12.99 -15.31
C PHE A 257 26.45 12.37 -15.42
N SER A 258 26.80 11.86 -16.60
CA SER A 258 28.17 11.46 -16.92
C SER A 258 28.55 12.06 -18.25
N GLU A 259 29.71 12.69 -18.28
CA GLU A 259 30.28 13.24 -19.50
C GLU A 259 31.00 12.15 -20.31
N ASP A 260 30.90 12.22 -21.63
CA ASP A 260 31.71 11.42 -22.54
C ASP A 260 32.94 12.18 -23.05
N SER A 261 33.79 11.52 -23.84
CA SER A 261 34.99 12.13 -24.42
C SER A 261 34.69 13.28 -25.40
N THR A 262 33.41 13.53 -25.70
CA THR A 262 32.95 14.60 -26.59
C THR A 262 32.27 15.75 -25.84
N GLY A 263 32.35 15.77 -24.51
CA GLY A 263 31.73 16.80 -23.67
C GLY A 263 30.24 16.60 -23.37
N SER A 264 29.63 15.52 -23.89
CA SER A 264 28.17 15.36 -23.83
C SER A 264 27.71 14.71 -22.52
N LYS A 265 26.69 15.29 -21.89
CA LYS A 265 26.13 14.84 -20.61
C LYS A 265 25.02 13.80 -20.81
N HIS A 266 25.23 12.61 -20.27
CA HIS A 266 24.26 11.51 -20.30
C HIS A 266 23.63 11.34 -18.92
N LEU A 267 22.30 11.25 -18.82
CA LEU A 267 21.66 10.92 -17.54
C LEU A 267 21.98 9.47 -17.16
N VAL A 268 22.65 9.28 -16.02
CA VAL A 268 23.15 7.99 -15.54
C VAL A 268 22.56 7.56 -14.20
N GLY A 269 21.74 8.38 -13.56
CA GLY A 269 21.13 8.02 -12.29
C GLY A 269 20.13 9.06 -11.84
N LEU A 270 19.32 8.67 -10.86
CA LEU A 270 18.33 9.53 -10.22
C LEU A 270 18.38 9.29 -8.72
N THR A 271 18.29 10.36 -7.94
CA THR A 271 18.10 10.27 -6.50
C THR A 271 16.94 11.14 -6.08
N PHE A 272 16.03 10.57 -5.29
CA PHE A 272 14.80 11.22 -4.86
C PHE A 272 14.90 11.48 -3.36
N ARG A 273 14.60 12.72 -2.94
CA ARG A 273 14.35 13.07 -1.54
C ARG A 273 12.86 13.18 -1.34
N VAL A 274 12.32 12.36 -0.45
CA VAL A 274 10.87 12.21 -0.27
C VAL A 274 10.52 12.38 1.21
N LYS A 275 9.41 13.07 1.48
CA LYS A 275 8.84 13.23 2.81
C LYS A 275 7.37 12.80 2.82
N ALA A 276 6.93 12.18 3.91
CA ALA A 276 5.53 11.80 4.04
C ALA A 276 4.65 13.01 4.42
N GLY A 277 3.40 13.00 3.97
CA GLY A 277 2.42 14.01 4.37
C GLY A 277 2.02 13.97 5.84
N LEU A 278 1.26 14.97 6.26
CA LEU A 278 0.80 15.18 7.63
C LEU A 278 -0.05 14.02 8.18
N TRP A 279 -0.65 13.21 7.31
CA TRP A 279 -1.39 12.01 7.69
C TRP A 279 -0.56 11.07 8.59
N THR A 280 0.76 11.01 8.40
CA THR A 280 1.63 10.14 9.18
C THR A 280 1.71 10.53 10.66
N LYS A 281 1.49 11.80 11.01
CA LYS A 281 1.44 12.28 12.41
C LYS A 281 0.38 11.57 13.25
N TYR A 282 -0.70 11.13 12.60
CA TYR A 282 -1.83 10.48 13.25
C TYR A 282 -1.90 8.98 12.98
N PHE A 283 -1.37 8.51 11.86
CA PHE A 283 -1.46 7.09 11.48
C PHE A 283 -0.18 6.27 11.69
N LEU A 284 0.96 6.94 11.83
CA LEU A 284 2.29 6.32 11.89
C LEU A 284 3.15 6.86 13.05
N ASN A 285 2.50 7.33 14.12
CA ASN A 285 3.18 7.93 15.27
C ASN A 285 3.31 6.93 16.44
N ARG A 286 4.51 6.36 16.59
CA ARG A 286 4.83 5.36 17.63
C ARG A 286 4.63 5.91 19.04
N GLU A 287 5.10 7.11 19.32
CA GLU A 287 5.03 7.74 20.64
C GLU A 287 3.59 8.15 20.98
N GLY A 288 2.89 8.78 20.02
CA GLY A 288 1.48 9.12 20.14
C GLY A 288 0.62 7.88 20.40
N CYS A 289 0.94 6.74 19.79
CA CYS A 289 0.25 5.47 20.05
C CYS A 289 0.48 4.95 21.48
N LYS A 290 1.70 5.10 22.04
CA LYS A 290 1.97 4.77 23.45
C LYS A 290 1.13 5.63 24.39
N GLN A 291 0.97 6.92 24.06
CA GLN A 291 0.18 7.90 24.81
C GLN A 291 -1.34 7.84 24.55
N GLY A 292 -1.80 7.06 23.56
CA GLY A 292 -3.21 6.99 23.17
C GLY A 292 -3.71 8.18 22.34
N LYS A 293 -2.81 9.01 21.80
CA LYS A 293 -3.12 10.21 21.01
C LYS A 293 -3.13 9.99 19.50
N ALA A 294 -2.54 8.89 19.02
CA ALA A 294 -2.42 8.57 17.60
C ALA A 294 -2.45 7.06 17.34
N PHE A 295 -2.65 6.68 16.09
CA PHE A 295 -2.50 5.32 15.61
C PHE A 295 -1.05 5.01 15.21
N TYR A 296 -0.73 3.72 15.24
CA TYR A 296 0.46 3.18 14.60
C TYR A 296 0.06 1.93 13.80
N GLN A 297 -0.40 2.17 12.56
CA GLN A 297 -0.96 1.13 11.68
C GLN A 297 0.08 0.69 10.65
N TYR A 298 0.60 -0.51 10.83
CA TYR A 298 1.63 -1.09 9.98
C TYR A 298 1.43 -2.59 9.81
N GLY A 299 2.24 -3.18 8.94
CA GLY A 299 2.40 -4.64 8.81
C GLY A 299 3.49 -4.93 7.81
N ILE A 300 3.43 -6.07 7.12
CA ILE A 300 4.59 -6.57 6.39
C ILE A 300 4.39 -6.48 4.88
N LEU A 301 5.38 -5.88 4.22
CA LEU A 301 5.50 -5.83 2.77
C LEU A 301 6.55 -6.85 2.33
N PRO A 302 6.17 -7.95 1.66
CA PRO A 302 7.11 -8.83 0.98
C PRO A 302 7.65 -8.17 -0.30
N GLN A 303 8.95 -8.31 -0.57
CA GLN A 303 9.55 -7.80 -1.82
C GLN A 303 8.99 -8.53 -3.05
N SER A 304 8.66 -9.82 -2.90
CA SER A 304 8.09 -10.65 -3.97
C SER A 304 6.83 -10.05 -4.58
N ILE A 305 5.96 -9.41 -3.77
CA ILE A 305 4.74 -8.75 -4.27
C ILE A 305 5.09 -7.64 -5.27
N LEU A 306 6.10 -6.82 -4.97
CA LEU A 306 6.52 -5.73 -5.87
C LEU A 306 6.99 -6.30 -7.21
N THR A 307 7.84 -7.33 -7.17
CA THR A 307 8.34 -7.98 -8.39
C THR A 307 7.25 -8.71 -9.17
N THR A 308 6.27 -9.33 -8.48
CA THR A 308 5.15 -10.01 -9.12
C THR A 308 4.27 -9.01 -9.86
N VAL A 309 3.90 -7.89 -9.24
CA VAL A 309 3.13 -6.82 -9.90
C VAL A 309 3.86 -6.32 -11.15
N MET A 310 5.17 -6.09 -11.05
CA MET A 310 5.99 -5.67 -12.20
C MET A 310 6.01 -6.65 -13.37
N SER A 311 5.83 -7.95 -13.11
CA SER A 311 5.74 -8.99 -14.15
C SER A 311 4.36 -9.11 -14.78
N ILE A 312 3.28 -8.92 -14.02
CA ILE A 312 1.91 -9.26 -14.45
C ILE A 312 1.05 -8.06 -14.86
N TRP A 313 1.46 -6.83 -14.55
CA TRP A 313 0.60 -5.64 -14.64
C TRP A 313 -0.06 -5.40 -16.01
N GLN A 314 0.57 -5.79 -17.13
CA GLN A 314 -0.02 -5.61 -18.48
C GLN A 314 -1.01 -6.71 -18.85
N GLN A 315 -0.67 -7.97 -18.57
CA GLN A 315 -1.42 -9.13 -19.06
C GLN A 315 -2.53 -9.54 -18.09
N HIS A 316 -2.32 -9.29 -16.80
CA HIS A 316 -3.18 -9.73 -15.70
C HIS A 316 -3.39 -8.59 -14.69
N GLU A 317 -3.96 -7.48 -15.15
CA GLU A 317 -4.29 -6.32 -14.30
C GLU A 317 -5.17 -6.72 -13.10
N GLY A 318 -6.13 -7.61 -13.30
CA GLY A 318 -7.02 -8.10 -12.25
C GLY A 318 -6.24 -8.80 -11.14
N THR A 319 -5.30 -9.66 -11.52
CA THR A 319 -4.37 -10.31 -10.59
C THR A 319 -3.54 -9.29 -9.80
N ALA A 320 -2.96 -8.28 -10.45
CA ALA A 320 -2.18 -7.24 -9.79
C ALA A 320 -3.00 -6.46 -8.75
N ARG A 321 -4.23 -6.07 -9.10
CA ARG A 321 -5.17 -5.37 -8.20
C ARG A 321 -5.57 -6.23 -7.01
N MET A 322 -5.91 -7.51 -7.25
CA MET A 322 -6.26 -8.45 -6.18
C MET A 322 -5.08 -8.67 -5.24
N LEU A 323 -3.86 -8.86 -5.76
CA LEU A 323 -2.66 -9.05 -4.97
C LEU A 323 -2.38 -7.85 -4.05
N LEU A 324 -2.43 -6.64 -4.59
CA LEU A 324 -2.24 -5.41 -3.83
C LEU A 324 -3.34 -5.20 -2.79
N TRP A 325 -4.59 -5.54 -3.11
CA TRP A 325 -5.69 -5.45 -2.16
C TRP A 325 -5.59 -6.50 -1.03
N LEU A 326 -5.22 -7.73 -1.37
CA LEU A 326 -5.01 -8.82 -0.42
C LEU A 326 -3.87 -8.50 0.57
N LEU A 327 -2.82 -7.80 0.13
CA LEU A 327 -1.75 -7.30 1.01
C LEU A 327 -2.29 -6.50 2.19
N PHE A 328 -3.26 -5.61 1.99
CA PHE A 328 -3.89 -4.86 3.10
C PHE A 328 -4.83 -5.73 3.91
N LYS A 329 -5.54 -6.65 3.23
CA LYS A 329 -6.48 -7.54 3.89
C LYS A 329 -5.81 -8.47 4.87
N THR A 330 -4.68 -9.11 4.55
CA THR A 330 -3.99 -10.06 5.46
C THR A 330 -3.79 -9.57 6.91
N LYS A 331 -3.79 -8.26 7.18
CA LYS A 331 -3.75 -7.68 8.54
C LYS A 331 -4.99 -7.93 9.39
N MET A 332 -6.13 -8.22 8.77
CA MET A 332 -7.41 -8.47 9.45
C MET A 332 -7.58 -9.93 9.90
N GLY A 333 -6.57 -10.79 9.67
CA GLY A 333 -6.56 -12.20 10.10
C GLY A 333 -6.33 -13.19 8.95
N ARG A 334 -5.94 -14.42 9.28
CA ARG A 334 -5.62 -15.49 8.31
C ARG A 334 -6.85 -16.04 7.59
N GLU A 335 -7.98 -16.14 8.29
CA GLU A 335 -9.23 -16.70 7.78
C GLU A 335 -10.20 -15.61 7.33
N GLN A 336 -9.95 -15.03 6.17
CA GLN A 336 -10.84 -14.01 5.60
C GLN A 336 -11.73 -14.60 4.54
N ARG A 337 -12.98 -14.85 4.96
CA ARG A 337 -14.05 -15.26 4.06
C ARG A 337 -14.42 -14.09 3.17
N LEU A 338 -14.20 -14.26 1.87
CA LEU A 338 -14.46 -13.26 0.83
C LEU A 338 -15.51 -13.80 -0.12
N THR A 339 -16.42 -12.93 -0.57
CA THR A 339 -17.32 -13.30 -1.65
C THR A 339 -16.62 -13.08 -3.00
N VAL A 340 -16.88 -13.97 -3.95
CA VAL A 340 -16.39 -13.82 -5.33
C VAL A 340 -16.76 -12.47 -5.95
N PRO A 341 -17.99 -11.92 -5.78
CA PRO A 341 -18.31 -10.57 -6.23
C PRO A 341 -17.39 -9.48 -5.69
N THR A 342 -17.02 -9.54 -4.41
CA THR A 342 -16.09 -8.55 -3.83
C THR A 342 -14.76 -8.59 -4.54
N LEU A 343 -14.23 -9.79 -4.79
CA LEU A 343 -12.95 -9.96 -5.46
C LEU A 343 -13.00 -9.52 -6.94
N MET A 344 -14.09 -9.83 -7.65
CA MET A 344 -14.33 -9.35 -9.02
C MET A 344 -14.42 -7.82 -9.09
N ARG A 345 -15.08 -7.17 -8.13
CA ARG A 345 -15.18 -5.70 -8.06
C ARG A 345 -13.82 -5.05 -7.83
N VAL A 346 -12.97 -5.66 -7.01
CA VAL A 346 -11.57 -5.22 -6.79
C VAL A 346 -10.73 -5.39 -8.05
N ALA A 347 -10.89 -6.51 -8.77
CA ALA A 347 -10.10 -6.79 -9.97
C ALA A 347 -10.52 -5.93 -11.17
N TYR A 348 -11.82 -5.74 -11.38
CA TYR A 348 -12.38 -5.24 -12.64
C TYR A 348 -13.26 -4.00 -12.52
N GLY A 349 -13.59 -3.58 -11.30
CA GLY A 349 -14.50 -2.47 -11.03
C GLY A 349 -15.97 -2.85 -11.03
N GLU A 350 -16.77 -2.07 -10.29
CA GLU A 350 -18.21 -2.29 -10.11
C GLU A 350 -18.96 -2.32 -11.45
N GLN A 351 -18.65 -1.38 -12.34
CA GLN A 351 -19.36 -1.22 -13.61
C GLN A 351 -19.22 -2.43 -14.54
N LYS A 352 -18.03 -3.06 -14.59
CA LYS A 352 -17.83 -4.28 -15.40
C LYS A 352 -18.63 -5.46 -14.85
N VAL A 353 -18.70 -5.60 -13.53
CA VAL A 353 -19.48 -6.66 -12.86
C VAL A 353 -20.98 -6.46 -13.08
N ILE A 354 -21.47 -5.22 -13.01
CA ILE A 354 -22.88 -4.89 -13.32
C ILE A 354 -23.20 -5.22 -14.78
N ARG A 355 -22.37 -4.80 -15.75
CA ARG A 355 -22.59 -5.10 -17.18
C ARG A 355 -22.62 -6.61 -17.45
N ALA A 356 -21.72 -7.37 -16.84
CA ALA A 356 -21.69 -8.84 -16.94
C ALA A 356 -22.94 -9.52 -16.34
N SER A 357 -23.63 -8.85 -15.41
CA SER A 357 -24.91 -9.34 -14.89
C SER A 357 -26.02 -9.25 -15.94
N SER A 358 -26.02 -8.20 -16.77
CA SER A 358 -27.06 -7.96 -17.78
C SER A 358 -26.73 -8.53 -19.17
N CYS A 359 -25.46 -8.60 -19.55
CA CYS A 359 -25.01 -9.00 -20.89
C CYS A 359 -24.33 -10.37 -20.88
N ARG A 360 -24.81 -11.31 -21.72
CA ARG A 360 -24.33 -12.70 -21.77
C ARG A 360 -22.87 -12.80 -22.20
N ASP A 361 -22.42 -12.01 -23.16
CA ASP A 361 -21.06 -12.12 -23.69
C ASP A 361 -20.03 -11.49 -22.76
N ASP A 362 -20.36 -10.34 -22.16
CA ASP A 362 -19.55 -9.74 -21.09
C ASP A 362 -19.41 -10.69 -19.91
N ARG A 363 -20.49 -11.39 -19.52
CA ARG A 363 -20.48 -12.44 -18.49
C ARG A 363 -19.47 -13.54 -18.80
N LYS A 364 -19.51 -14.09 -20.02
CA LYS A 364 -18.60 -15.18 -20.43
C LYS A 364 -17.14 -14.72 -20.41
N ARG A 365 -16.88 -13.51 -20.92
CA ARG A 365 -15.52 -12.93 -20.91
C ARG A 365 -15.03 -12.72 -19.49
N LEU A 366 -15.85 -12.11 -18.64
CA LEU A 366 -15.47 -11.80 -17.25
C LEU A 366 -15.20 -13.07 -16.43
N ILE A 367 -16.01 -14.13 -16.58
CA ILE A 367 -15.75 -15.41 -15.90
C ILE A 367 -14.40 -15.98 -16.34
N ARG A 368 -14.11 -16.03 -17.64
CA ARG A 368 -12.83 -16.56 -18.16
C ARG A 368 -11.63 -15.76 -17.64
N THR A 369 -11.72 -14.44 -17.69
CA THR A 369 -10.66 -13.55 -17.17
C THR A 369 -10.47 -13.73 -15.67
N PHE A 370 -11.57 -13.85 -14.90
CA PHE A 370 -11.51 -14.08 -13.46
C PHE A 370 -10.86 -15.42 -13.09
N GLU A 371 -11.25 -16.49 -13.77
CA GLU A 371 -10.67 -17.81 -13.55
C GLU A 371 -9.17 -17.86 -13.90
N SER A 372 -8.79 -17.19 -14.99
CA SER A 372 -7.38 -17.04 -15.39
C SER A 372 -6.60 -16.19 -14.39
N ASP A 373 -7.14 -15.07 -13.91
CA ASP A 373 -6.46 -14.23 -12.92
C ASP A 373 -6.30 -14.94 -11.56
N LEU A 374 -7.28 -15.76 -11.15
CA LEU A 374 -7.14 -16.61 -9.96
C LEU A 374 -6.02 -17.67 -10.14
N GLU A 375 -5.85 -18.20 -11.35
CA GLU A 375 -4.77 -19.13 -11.67
C GLU A 375 -3.40 -18.48 -11.49
N VAL A 376 -3.24 -17.24 -11.98
CA VAL A 376 -2.00 -16.47 -11.84
C VAL A 376 -1.73 -16.15 -10.38
N LEU A 377 -2.74 -15.77 -9.58
CA LEU A 377 -2.58 -15.62 -8.12
C LEU A 377 -2.07 -16.91 -7.46
N ASN A 378 -2.64 -18.06 -7.82
CA ASN A 378 -2.22 -19.37 -7.33
C ASN A 378 -0.78 -19.70 -7.73
N HIS A 379 -0.38 -19.40 -8.99
CA HIS A 379 0.98 -19.58 -9.48
C HIS A 379 2.01 -18.79 -8.67
N TYR A 380 1.69 -17.55 -8.27
CA TYR A 380 2.54 -16.73 -7.40
C TYR A 380 2.38 -17.05 -5.90
N GLY A 381 1.68 -18.14 -5.57
CA GLY A 381 1.63 -18.71 -4.23
C GLY A 381 0.52 -18.19 -3.33
N LEU A 382 -0.40 -17.35 -3.82
CA LEU A 382 -1.65 -17.03 -3.13
C LEU A 382 -2.73 -18.03 -3.55
N LYS A 383 -2.77 -19.19 -2.89
CA LYS A 383 -3.68 -20.28 -3.27
C LYS A 383 -5.06 -20.07 -2.63
N PRO A 384 -6.14 -19.89 -3.41
CA PRO A 384 -7.47 -19.74 -2.84
C PRO A 384 -7.98 -21.07 -2.28
N GLU A 385 -8.53 -21.04 -1.06
CA GLU A 385 -9.32 -22.13 -0.51
C GLU A 385 -10.81 -21.87 -0.81
N PHE A 386 -11.40 -22.67 -1.68
CA PHE A 386 -12.80 -22.50 -2.09
C PHE A 386 -13.76 -23.03 -1.02
N ASP A 387 -14.83 -22.31 -0.72
CA ASP A 387 -15.87 -22.79 0.20
C ASP A 387 -16.61 -23.98 -0.44
N PRO A 388 -16.56 -25.21 0.13
CA PRO A 388 -17.17 -26.38 -0.49
C PRO A 388 -18.69 -26.27 -0.63
N VAL A 389 -19.35 -25.43 0.18
CA VAL A 389 -20.80 -25.25 0.13
C VAL A 389 -21.21 -24.24 -0.93
N THR A 390 -20.56 -23.07 -0.95
CA THR A 390 -20.98 -21.97 -1.84
C THR A 390 -20.18 -21.91 -3.14
N TYR A 391 -19.00 -22.54 -3.18
CA TYR A 391 -18.11 -22.63 -4.33
C TYR A 391 -17.75 -24.10 -4.64
N PRO A 392 -18.75 -24.95 -4.97
CA PRO A 392 -18.52 -26.37 -5.21
C PRO A 392 -17.76 -26.64 -6.53
N GLN A 393 -17.24 -27.86 -6.67
CA GLN A 393 -16.29 -28.24 -7.73
C GLN A 393 -16.82 -28.01 -9.15
N GLU A 394 -18.13 -28.07 -9.38
CA GLU A 394 -18.73 -27.92 -10.71
C GLU A 394 -18.53 -26.51 -11.27
N ILE A 395 -18.52 -25.49 -10.40
CA ILE A 395 -18.33 -24.09 -10.79
C ILE A 395 -16.90 -23.58 -10.60
N GLN A 396 -16.00 -24.40 -10.02
CA GLN A 396 -14.58 -24.05 -9.86
C GLN A 396 -13.83 -23.92 -11.19
N PRO A 397 -12.73 -23.15 -11.23
CA PRO A 397 -11.87 -23.06 -12.41
C PRO A 397 -11.26 -24.42 -12.78
N MET A 398 -11.03 -24.68 -14.07
CA MET A 398 -10.48 -25.96 -14.53
C MET A 398 -9.13 -26.30 -13.88
N TRP A 399 -8.22 -25.33 -13.77
CA TRP A 399 -6.92 -25.54 -13.13
C TRP A 399 -7.04 -26.00 -11.67
N ALA A 400 -8.09 -25.57 -10.95
CA ALA A 400 -8.32 -25.99 -9.56
C ALA A 400 -8.83 -27.43 -9.49
N LYS A 401 -9.72 -27.79 -10.42
CA LYS A 401 -10.24 -29.16 -10.52
C LYS A 401 -9.12 -30.16 -10.88
N LEU A 402 -8.22 -29.76 -11.79
CA LEU A 402 -7.08 -30.57 -12.22
C LEU A 402 -6.02 -30.73 -11.13
N ALA A 403 -5.90 -29.77 -10.21
CA ALA A 403 -4.96 -29.87 -9.10
C ALA A 403 -5.30 -30.99 -8.08
N ALA A 404 -6.51 -31.55 -8.15
CA ALA A 404 -6.93 -32.70 -7.35
C ALA A 404 -6.64 -34.05 -8.04
N LEU A 405 -6.06 -34.05 -9.24
CA LEU A 405 -5.65 -35.28 -9.91
C LEU A 405 -4.48 -35.92 -9.16
N PRO A 406 -4.48 -37.26 -9.01
CA PRO A 406 -3.32 -37.98 -8.48
C PRO A 406 -2.08 -37.74 -9.35
N ASP A 407 -0.92 -37.59 -8.71
CA ASP A 407 0.37 -37.52 -9.40
C ASP A 407 0.84 -38.90 -9.89
N ASP A 408 0.31 -39.98 -9.32
CA ASP A 408 0.59 -41.36 -9.71
C ASP A 408 -0.16 -41.75 -10.99
N GLY A 409 0.53 -42.48 -11.88
CA GLY A 409 0.00 -42.82 -13.21
C GLY A 409 -1.12 -43.86 -13.18
N GLU A 410 -1.11 -44.82 -12.27
CA GLU A 410 -2.19 -45.80 -12.11
C GLU A 410 -3.40 -45.14 -11.45
N GLU A 411 -3.20 -44.36 -10.39
CA GLU A 411 -4.29 -43.63 -9.72
C GLU A 411 -4.95 -42.58 -10.64
N ALA A 412 -4.16 -41.90 -11.48
CA ALA A 412 -4.68 -40.97 -12.47
C ALA A 412 -5.48 -41.70 -13.58
N LEU A 413 -5.03 -42.89 -13.99
CA LEU A 413 -5.76 -43.70 -14.97
C LEU A 413 -7.12 -44.15 -14.41
N ASP A 414 -7.14 -44.63 -13.18
CA ASP A 414 -8.37 -45.01 -12.47
C ASP A 414 -9.32 -43.81 -12.33
N PHE A 415 -8.79 -42.64 -12.02
CA PHE A 415 -9.57 -41.39 -11.98
C PHE A 415 -10.26 -41.11 -13.33
N TRP A 416 -9.54 -41.21 -14.45
CA TRP A 416 -10.11 -40.91 -15.78
C TRP A 416 -11.12 -41.97 -16.24
N ILE A 417 -10.93 -43.23 -15.86
CA ILE A 417 -11.91 -44.30 -16.09
C ILE A 417 -13.20 -44.00 -15.34
N ASP A 418 -13.11 -43.64 -14.05
CA ASP A 418 -14.25 -43.26 -13.23
C ASP A 418 -14.94 -41.99 -13.76
N ASP A 419 -14.20 -40.92 -14.08
CA ASP A 419 -14.74 -39.68 -14.65
C ASP A 419 -15.46 -39.90 -15.98
N GLY A 420 -14.88 -40.72 -16.87
CA GLY A 420 -15.47 -41.08 -18.15
C GLY A 420 -16.79 -41.86 -18.04
N SER A 421 -16.99 -42.55 -16.92
CA SER A 421 -18.18 -43.35 -16.60
C SER A 421 -19.31 -42.57 -15.93
N LYS A 422 -19.06 -41.33 -15.47
CA LYS A 422 -20.06 -40.46 -14.83
C LYS A 422 -20.92 -39.73 -15.85
N ASN A 423 -22.14 -39.37 -15.44
CA ASN A 423 -23.06 -38.52 -16.21
C ASN A 423 -22.57 -37.07 -16.37
N THR A 424 -21.62 -36.65 -15.54
CA THR A 424 -20.98 -35.33 -15.58
C THR A 424 -19.48 -35.54 -15.43
N ARG A 425 -18.73 -35.12 -16.45
CA ARG A 425 -17.27 -35.23 -16.53
C ARG A 425 -16.59 -33.99 -15.99
N LEU A 426 -15.33 -34.15 -15.59
CA LEU A 426 -14.48 -33.04 -15.14
C LEU A 426 -14.39 -31.92 -16.18
N THR A 427 -14.31 -32.30 -17.46
CA THR A 427 -14.13 -31.40 -18.61
C THR A 427 -15.44 -30.82 -19.16
N ASP A 428 -16.59 -31.15 -18.57
CA ASP A 428 -17.87 -30.65 -19.05
C ASP A 428 -18.00 -29.13 -18.86
N ASN A 429 -18.88 -28.54 -19.68
CA ASN A 429 -19.22 -27.12 -19.54
C ASN A 429 -19.83 -26.86 -18.15
N GLY A 430 -19.48 -25.71 -17.57
CA GLY A 430 -20.04 -25.30 -16.28
C GLY A 430 -21.58 -25.28 -16.28
N PRO A 431 -22.22 -25.49 -15.11
CA PRO A 431 -23.67 -25.67 -15.03
C PRO A 431 -24.45 -24.43 -15.49
N ARG A 432 -25.71 -24.63 -15.90
CA ARG A 432 -26.64 -23.51 -16.13
C ARG A 432 -26.76 -22.69 -14.85
N GLY A 433 -26.66 -21.37 -14.98
CA GLY A 433 -26.68 -20.49 -13.82
C GLY A 433 -25.35 -20.36 -13.06
N LYS A 434 -24.23 -20.90 -13.58
CA LYS A 434 -22.88 -20.76 -13.00
C LYS A 434 -22.56 -19.33 -12.53
N TRP A 435 -22.96 -18.30 -13.27
CA TRP A 435 -22.79 -16.90 -12.87
C TRP A 435 -23.49 -16.55 -11.55
N ASN A 436 -24.76 -16.94 -11.39
CA ASN A 436 -25.50 -16.67 -10.15
C ASN A 436 -24.92 -17.47 -8.97
N MET A 437 -24.43 -18.68 -9.23
CA MET A 437 -23.73 -19.46 -8.21
C MET A 437 -22.42 -18.77 -7.82
N LEU A 438 -21.61 -18.33 -8.79
CA LEU A 438 -20.39 -17.55 -8.54
C LEU A 438 -20.67 -16.26 -7.76
N LEU A 439 -21.77 -15.56 -8.05
CA LEU A 439 -22.12 -14.34 -7.30
C LEU A 439 -22.48 -14.62 -5.83
N ASN A 440 -22.82 -15.86 -5.48
CA ASN A 440 -23.06 -16.30 -4.10
C ASN A 440 -21.87 -17.06 -3.50
N ALA A 441 -20.87 -17.38 -4.31
CA ALA A 441 -19.72 -18.18 -3.93
C ALA A 441 -18.75 -17.41 -3.02
N ARG A 442 -18.06 -18.17 -2.17
CA ARG A 442 -17.07 -17.66 -1.23
C ARG A 442 -15.72 -18.36 -1.40
N ILE A 443 -14.68 -17.59 -1.14
CA ILE A 443 -13.31 -18.08 -0.92
C ILE A 443 -13.07 -17.94 0.58
N LEU A 444 -12.73 -19.04 1.24
CA LEU A 444 -12.60 -19.10 2.70
C LEU A 444 -11.40 -18.30 3.19
N TRP A 445 -10.27 -18.42 2.49
CA TRP A 445 -9.02 -17.70 2.72
C TRP A 445 -8.04 -17.96 1.57
N PHE A 446 -6.89 -17.29 1.60
CA PHE A 446 -5.78 -17.55 0.68
C PHE A 446 -4.60 -18.11 1.46
N LYS A 447 -4.11 -19.29 1.08
CA LYS A 447 -2.83 -19.78 1.55
C LYS A 447 -1.74 -18.87 1.02
N LEU A 448 -0.99 -18.28 1.94
CA LEU A 448 0.09 -17.38 1.61
C LEU A 448 1.38 -18.18 1.32
N PRO A 449 2.30 -17.64 0.51
CA PRO A 449 3.64 -18.19 0.38
C PRO A 449 4.30 -18.36 1.75
N GLU A 450 5.05 -19.46 1.96
CA GLU A 450 5.61 -19.80 3.27
C GLU A 450 6.41 -18.65 3.90
N GLU A 451 7.17 -17.93 3.09
CA GLU A 451 7.95 -16.79 3.56
C GLU A 451 7.04 -15.69 4.12
N TRP A 452 5.94 -15.37 3.41
CA TRP A 452 4.99 -14.37 3.87
C TRP A 452 4.26 -14.83 5.14
N ASP A 453 3.83 -16.10 5.20
CA ASP A 453 3.11 -16.63 6.36
C ASP A 453 3.98 -16.69 7.62
N LYS A 454 5.24 -17.13 7.49
CA LYS A 454 6.21 -17.15 8.61
C LYS A 454 6.40 -15.74 9.19
N HIS A 455 6.58 -14.73 8.33
CA HIS A 455 6.77 -13.36 8.79
C HIS A 455 5.51 -12.78 9.45
N LEU A 456 4.33 -13.04 8.88
CA LEU A 456 3.07 -12.64 9.52
C LEU A 456 2.92 -13.27 10.90
N ALA A 457 3.26 -14.55 11.06
CA ALA A 457 3.24 -15.24 12.35
C ALA A 457 4.18 -14.56 13.38
N ASP A 458 5.41 -14.24 12.98
CA ASP A 458 6.38 -13.60 13.87
C ASP A 458 5.99 -12.17 14.22
N PHE A 459 5.40 -11.46 13.27
CA PHE A 459 4.82 -10.14 13.49
C PHE A 459 3.65 -10.17 14.49
N GLU A 460 2.72 -11.12 14.35
CA GLU A 460 1.62 -11.31 15.29
C GLU A 460 2.13 -11.65 16.69
N LYS A 461 3.16 -12.50 16.81
CA LYS A 461 3.84 -12.80 18.08
C LYS A 461 4.46 -11.55 18.72
N GLN A 462 5.11 -10.68 17.93
CA GLN A 462 5.67 -9.41 18.43
C GLN A 462 4.58 -8.46 18.96
N LYS A 463 3.45 -8.33 18.24
CA LYS A 463 2.30 -7.52 18.66
C LYS A 463 1.70 -8.04 19.97
N LEU A 464 1.56 -9.35 20.11
CA LEU A 464 1.10 -10.00 21.35
C LEU A 464 2.08 -9.77 22.51
N ARG A 465 3.39 -9.86 22.29
CA ARG A 465 4.41 -9.55 23.30
C ARG A 465 4.30 -8.09 23.78
N TYR A 466 4.08 -7.14 22.89
CA TYR A 466 3.92 -5.73 23.25
C TYR A 466 2.61 -5.48 24.03
N SER A 467 1.51 -6.12 23.64
CA SER A 467 0.23 -6.09 24.35
C SER A 467 0.31 -6.72 25.76
N ASN A 468 1.03 -7.85 25.88
CA ASN A 468 1.26 -8.53 27.16
C ASN A 468 2.23 -7.77 28.06
N LYS A 469 3.24 -7.07 27.50
CA LYS A 469 4.09 -6.13 28.26
C LYS A 469 3.24 -4.98 28.81
N ARG A 470 2.27 -4.47 28.03
CA ARG A 470 1.25 -3.47 28.44
C ARG A 470 0.30 -3.98 29.54
N LYS A 471 0.00 -5.29 29.58
CA LYS A 471 -0.73 -5.93 30.69
C LYS A 471 0.16 -6.15 31.92
N ARG A 472 1.46 -6.44 31.75
CA ARG A 472 2.42 -6.63 32.85
C ARG A 472 2.81 -5.33 33.53
N THR A 473 2.89 -4.19 32.83
CA THR A 473 3.13 -2.86 33.45
C THR A 473 1.91 -2.26 34.17
N LYS A 474 0.80 -3.02 34.33
CA LYS A 474 -0.33 -2.66 35.21
C LYS A 474 -0.73 -3.80 36.16
N LYS A 475 0.24 -4.58 36.64
CA LYS A 475 0.09 -5.29 37.91
C LYS A 475 1.11 -4.70 38.88
N LEU A 476 0.70 -3.65 39.61
CA LEU A 476 1.29 -3.41 40.92
C LEU A 476 1.18 -4.72 41.70
N ALA A 477 2.26 -5.16 42.33
CA ALA A 477 2.21 -6.34 43.19
C ALA A 477 1.05 -6.14 44.17
N ALA A 478 0.05 -7.03 44.13
CA ALA A 478 -1.10 -6.94 45.01
C ALA A 478 -0.58 -7.09 46.45
N ILE A 479 -0.71 -6.04 47.25
CA ILE A 479 -0.35 -6.09 48.67
C ILE A 479 -1.42 -6.90 49.39
N CYS A 480 -1.00 -7.88 50.18
CA CYS A 480 -1.90 -8.70 50.98
C CYS A 480 -2.45 -7.90 52.18
N GLY A 481 -3.68 -8.20 52.61
CA GLY A 481 -4.31 -7.55 53.78
C GLY A 481 -3.45 -7.62 55.06
N GLU A 482 -2.65 -8.68 55.20
CA GLU A 482 -1.71 -8.85 56.32
C GLU A 482 -0.54 -7.85 56.29
N GLN A 483 -0.02 -7.54 55.10
CA GLN A 483 1.02 -6.53 54.93
C GLN A 483 0.49 -5.13 55.25
N ILE A 484 -0.76 -4.85 54.87
CA ILE A 484 -1.46 -3.60 55.18
C ILE A 484 -1.68 -3.46 56.69
N MET A 485 -2.13 -4.53 57.34
CA MET A 485 -2.33 -4.56 58.79
C MET A 485 -1.02 -4.35 59.55
N THR A 486 0.06 -5.00 59.09
CA THR A 486 1.39 -4.89 59.71
C THR A 486 1.94 -3.47 59.56
N ALA A 487 1.88 -2.90 58.35
CA ALA A 487 2.34 -1.53 58.11
C ALA A 487 1.53 -0.51 58.93
N ARG A 488 0.21 -0.67 59.00
CA ARG A 488 -0.66 0.18 59.82
C ARG A 488 -0.28 0.10 61.31
N LYS A 489 -0.06 -1.11 61.83
CA LYS A 489 0.35 -1.31 63.23
C LYS A 489 1.75 -0.74 63.52
N ASN A 490 2.69 -0.89 62.59
CA ASN A 490 4.04 -0.33 62.72
C ASN A 490 4.03 1.20 62.78
N GLN A 491 3.07 1.84 62.10
CA GLN A 491 2.84 3.28 62.18
C GLN A 491 1.90 3.70 63.33
N GLN A 492 1.51 2.77 64.22
CA GLN A 492 0.59 2.99 65.35
C GLN A 492 -0.78 3.58 64.96
N LEU A 493 -1.24 3.32 63.74
CA LEU A 493 -2.52 3.81 63.24
C LEU A 493 -3.66 2.85 63.62
N SER A 494 -4.79 3.38 64.09
CA SER A 494 -6.03 2.62 64.16
C SER A 494 -6.68 2.47 62.78
N GLN A 495 -7.54 1.46 62.58
CA GLN A 495 -8.29 1.30 61.32
C GLN A 495 -9.12 2.54 60.99
N ARG A 496 -9.65 3.23 62.01
CA ARG A 496 -10.43 4.46 61.84
C ARG A 496 -9.57 5.63 61.38
N GLN A 497 -8.37 5.80 61.95
CA GLN A 497 -7.44 6.86 61.53
C GLN A 497 -6.96 6.65 60.10
N LEU A 498 -6.58 5.43 59.72
CA LEU A 498 -6.19 5.12 58.35
C LEU A 498 -7.34 5.36 57.35
N ALA A 499 -8.57 4.97 57.73
CA ALA A 499 -9.76 5.24 56.92
C ALA A 499 -9.98 6.75 56.71
N THR A 500 -9.83 7.56 57.76
CA THR A 500 -9.93 9.03 57.69
C THR A 500 -8.87 9.63 56.76
N MET A 501 -7.61 9.19 56.86
CA MET A 501 -6.52 9.67 55.99
C MET A 501 -6.75 9.36 54.51
N LEU A 502 -7.46 8.28 54.20
CA LEU A 502 -7.76 7.85 52.83
C LEU A 502 -9.13 8.34 52.32
N GLY A 503 -9.91 9.04 53.15
CA GLY A 503 -11.27 9.45 52.82
C GLY A 503 -12.25 8.28 52.64
N LYS A 504 -12.04 7.17 53.35
CA LYS A 504 -12.85 5.93 53.26
C LYS A 504 -13.49 5.59 54.60
N SER A 505 -14.35 4.58 54.63
CA SER A 505 -14.97 4.08 55.87
C SER A 505 -14.05 3.12 56.64
N GLN A 506 -14.24 3.02 57.96
CA GLN A 506 -13.49 2.06 58.79
C GLN A 506 -13.80 0.60 58.41
N SER A 507 -15.02 0.32 57.93
CA SER A 507 -15.39 -1.00 57.39
C SER A 507 -14.57 -1.37 56.15
N TRP A 508 -14.29 -0.40 55.27
CA TRP A 508 -13.50 -0.60 54.05
C TRP A 508 -12.08 -1.09 54.37
N ILE A 509 -11.41 -0.48 55.37
CA ILE A 509 -10.08 -0.93 55.83
C ILE A 509 -10.13 -2.33 56.44
N ARG A 510 -11.15 -2.62 57.27
CA ARG A 510 -11.34 -3.95 57.86
C ARG A 510 -11.54 -5.05 56.82
N ASP A 511 -12.31 -4.76 55.76
CA ASP A 511 -12.61 -5.73 54.70
C ASP A 511 -11.39 -5.98 53.80
N ILE A 512 -10.49 -5.00 53.67
CA ILE A 512 -9.18 -5.16 53.01
C ILE A 512 -8.22 -5.99 53.87
N GLU A 513 -8.08 -5.67 55.16
CA GLU A 513 -7.17 -6.37 56.07
C GLU A 513 -7.56 -7.85 56.26
N SER A 514 -8.87 -8.14 56.23
CA SER A 514 -9.39 -9.51 56.32
C SER A 514 -9.38 -10.28 54.98
N GLY A 515 -8.90 -9.66 53.90
CA GLY A 515 -8.82 -10.28 52.58
C GLY A 515 -10.16 -10.46 51.87
N ARG A 516 -11.26 -9.94 52.41
CA ARG A 516 -12.60 -9.98 51.80
C ARG A 516 -12.72 -9.04 50.60
N PHE A 517 -11.87 -8.02 50.53
CA PHE A 517 -11.86 -7.02 49.46
C PHE A 517 -10.47 -6.89 48.83
N GLN A 518 -10.38 -7.04 47.51
CA GLN A 518 -9.13 -6.87 46.76
C GLN A 518 -9.00 -5.45 46.21
N LEU A 519 -7.92 -4.76 46.60
CA LEU A 519 -7.57 -3.44 46.10
C LEU A 519 -7.14 -3.48 44.62
N LYS A 520 -7.60 -2.53 43.81
CA LYS A 520 -7.20 -2.37 42.40
C LYS A 520 -7.03 -0.89 42.05
N GLY A 521 -6.04 -0.58 41.22
CA GLY A 521 -5.90 0.75 40.61
C GLY A 521 -5.47 1.84 41.59
N GLU A 522 -6.19 2.97 41.60
CA GLU A 522 -5.84 4.19 42.33
C GLU A 522 -5.91 4.04 43.86
N ASP A 523 -6.90 3.30 44.38
CA ASP A 523 -7.05 3.04 45.82
C ASP A 523 -5.85 2.26 46.40
N GLN A 524 -5.23 1.37 45.60
CA GLN A 524 -4.04 0.64 46.00
C GLN A 524 -2.82 1.57 46.11
N MET A 525 -2.67 2.51 45.17
CA MET A 525 -1.57 3.48 45.19
C MET A 525 -1.70 4.46 46.35
N LEU A 526 -2.92 4.96 46.60
CA LEU A 526 -3.18 5.88 47.71
C LEU A 526 -2.81 5.22 49.05
N LEU A 527 -3.25 3.98 49.25
CA LEU A 527 -3.00 3.21 50.46
C LEU A 527 -1.52 2.81 50.61
N GLN A 528 -0.83 2.46 49.51
CA GLN A 528 0.61 2.22 49.50
C GLN A 528 1.42 3.46 49.88
N ASN A 529 1.05 4.62 49.35
CA ASN A 529 1.74 5.88 49.65
C ASN A 529 1.55 6.28 51.11
N VAL A 530 0.32 6.17 51.65
CA VAL A 530 0.04 6.52 53.05
C VAL A 530 0.77 5.58 54.02
N LEU A 531 0.87 4.29 53.70
CA LEU A 531 1.53 3.29 54.54
C LEU A 531 3.04 3.14 54.27
N GLY A 532 3.61 3.92 53.35
CA GLY A 532 5.04 3.83 52.99
C GLY A 532 5.44 2.47 52.38
N LEU A 533 4.49 1.78 51.73
CA LEU A 533 4.67 0.46 51.13
C LEU A 533 5.01 0.51 49.63
N GLY A 534 5.30 1.70 49.08
CA GLY A 534 5.67 1.91 47.68
C GLY A 534 7.17 1.86 47.48
N GLY A 535 7.61 1.02 46.54
CA GLY A 535 8.91 1.08 45.87
C GLY A 535 8.71 1.40 44.40
#